data_AF-A0A212T8R6-F1
#
_entry.id   AF-A0A212T8R6-F1
#
_cell.length_a   1.000
_cell.length_b   1.000
_cell.length_c   1.000
_cell.angle_alpha   90.00
_cell.angle_beta   90.00
_cell.angle_gamma   90.00
#
_symmetry.space_group_name_H-M   'P 1'
#
loop_
_entity.id
_entity.type
_entity.pdbx_description
1 polymer ?
#
loop_
_entity_poly.entity_id
_entity_poly.type
_entity_poly.pdbx_seq_one_letter_code
_entity_poly.pdbx_strand_id
1 'polypeptide(L)'
;MTILRNLLVLLVLATTADSVINLDYLVAQFRERFTNPGNAMMIFRDTRKNWPDRQADKRIRFLNSYLPDANILEFSHQSLLIAPDNDLYGLGAPLQRCLEPNNISLEGCRQLPERDLWFSAWHDTERPVFTSRLTYNPWFSELAEAVQTFIQETAAP
;
A
#
# COMPACT_ATOMS: atom_id res chain seq x y z
N MET A 1 0.04 11.50 36.72
CA MET A 1 0.90 11.75 35.54
C MET A 1 0.44 10.88 34.37
N THR A 2 -0.84 11.02 33.99
CA THR A 2 -1.55 10.04 33.13
C THR A 2 -2.32 10.70 31.98
N ILE A 3 -2.32 12.04 31.89
CA ILE A 3 -3.18 12.78 30.96
C ILE A 3 -2.52 12.97 29.58
N LEU A 4 -1.19 12.86 29.49
CA LEU A 4 -0.45 13.05 28.22
C LEU A 4 -0.37 11.80 27.32
N ARG A 5 -0.75 10.61 27.80
CA ARG A 5 -0.59 9.36 27.01
C ARG A 5 -1.63 9.15 25.91
N ASN A 6 -2.69 9.97 25.85
CA ASN A 6 -3.81 9.80 24.93
C ASN A 6 -4.02 10.97 23.95
N LEU A 7 -3.08 11.91 23.84
CA LEU A 7 -3.24 13.08 22.96
C LEU A 7 -2.74 12.85 21.52
N LEU A 8 -1.85 11.87 21.31
CA LEU A 8 -1.30 11.59 19.99
C LEU A 8 -2.07 10.46 19.32
N VAL A 9 -2.69 10.80 18.20
CA VAL A 9 -3.30 9.87 17.24
C VAL A 9 -2.30 9.54 16.14
N LEU A 10 -2.44 8.34 15.56
CA LEU A 10 -1.55 7.81 14.53
C LEU A 10 -2.39 7.27 13.37
N LEU A 11 -2.04 7.70 12.15
CA LEU A 11 -2.47 7.06 10.91
C LEU A 11 -1.29 6.25 10.33
N VAL A 12 -1.51 4.96 10.05
CA VAL A 12 -0.51 4.09 9.42
C VAL A 12 -1.02 3.59 8.08
N LEU A 13 -0.17 3.65 7.05
CA LEU A 13 -0.43 3.04 5.74
C LEU A 13 0.58 1.92 5.53
N ALA A 14 0.12 0.76 5.09
CA ALA A 14 0.98 -0.38 4.82
C ALA A 14 0.46 -1.24 3.68
N THR A 15 1.32 -2.06 3.09
CA THR A 15 0.91 -3.11 2.14
C THR A 15 1.49 -4.45 2.55
N THR A 16 0.76 -5.53 2.27
CA THR A 16 1.20 -6.91 2.60
C THR A 16 2.40 -7.38 1.80
N ALA A 17 2.75 -6.70 0.70
CA ALA A 17 3.85 -7.10 -0.18
C ALA A 17 5.13 -6.27 0.05
N ASP A 18 5.20 -5.47 1.12
CA ASP A 18 6.39 -4.69 1.43
C ASP A 18 7.53 -5.60 1.91
N SER A 19 8.65 -5.61 1.18
CA SER A 19 9.83 -6.41 1.51
C SER A 19 10.68 -5.82 2.64
N VAL A 20 10.44 -4.56 3.02
CA VAL A 20 11.24 -3.86 4.04
C VAL A 20 10.61 -3.98 5.43
N ILE A 21 9.28 -3.99 5.52
CA ILE A 21 8.54 -3.93 6.78
C ILE A 21 7.95 -5.31 7.14
N ASN A 22 8.19 -5.76 8.37
CA ASN A 22 7.45 -6.90 8.92
C ASN A 22 6.02 -6.47 9.31
N LEU A 23 5.06 -6.71 8.42
CA LEU A 23 3.67 -6.31 8.62
C LEU A 23 3.02 -6.99 9.84
N ASP A 24 3.32 -8.26 10.10
CA ASP A 24 2.77 -8.98 11.26
C ASP A 24 3.19 -8.31 12.58
N TYR A 25 4.47 -7.92 12.67
CA TYR A 25 4.98 -7.19 13.82
C TYR A 25 4.37 -5.78 13.92
N LEU A 26 4.28 -5.05 12.79
CA LEU A 26 3.65 -3.73 12.75
C LEU A 26 2.20 -3.77 13.25
N VAL A 27 1.40 -4.74 12.78
CA VAL A 27 0.02 -4.94 13.21
C VAL A 27 -0.04 -5.28 14.70
N ALA A 28 0.85 -6.15 15.20
CA ALA A 28 0.91 -6.45 16.63
C ALA A 28 1.21 -5.19 17.46
N GLN A 29 2.19 -4.39 17.07
CA GLN A 29 2.51 -3.14 17.77
C GLN A 29 1.37 -2.11 17.69
N PHE A 30 0.74 -1.95 16.53
CA PHE A 30 -0.44 -1.09 16.36
C PHE A 30 -1.58 -1.47 17.31
N ARG A 31 -1.85 -2.77 17.47
CA ARG A 31 -2.91 -3.28 18.35
C ARG A 31 -2.56 -3.13 19.83
N GLU A 32 -1.34 -3.49 20.22
CA GLU A 32 -0.95 -3.64 21.63
C GLU A 32 -0.37 -2.36 22.25
N ARG A 33 0.30 -1.52 21.46
CA ARG A 33 1.05 -0.35 21.96
C ARG A 33 0.36 0.97 21.63
N PHE A 34 -0.21 1.09 20.44
CA PHE A 34 -0.87 2.31 19.99
C PHE A 34 -2.36 2.23 20.31
N THR A 35 -2.73 2.33 21.58
CA THR A 35 -4.09 1.98 22.07
C THR A 35 -5.14 3.09 21.94
N ASN A 36 -4.79 4.28 21.44
CA ASN A 36 -5.76 5.35 21.23
C ASN A 36 -6.84 4.87 20.21
N PRO A 37 -8.14 4.99 20.55
CA PRO A 37 -9.21 4.55 19.65
C PRO A 37 -9.30 5.36 18.36
N GLY A 38 -8.77 6.60 18.35
CA GLY A 38 -8.66 7.44 17.15
C GLY A 38 -7.47 7.09 16.24
N ASN A 39 -6.63 6.12 16.63
CA ASN A 39 -5.62 5.60 15.71
C ASN A 39 -6.30 4.85 14.56
N ALA A 40 -5.76 5.00 13.36
CA ALA A 40 -6.25 4.35 12.16
C ALA A 40 -5.10 3.68 11.41
N MET A 41 -5.39 2.56 10.77
CA MET A 41 -4.45 1.89 9.89
C MET A 41 -5.17 1.47 8.62
N MET A 42 -4.54 1.67 7.47
CA MET A 42 -5.01 1.19 6.19
C MET A 42 -4.00 0.19 5.62
N ILE A 43 -4.46 -1.01 5.31
CA ILE A 43 -3.62 -2.08 4.76
C ILE A 43 -4.11 -2.43 3.35
N PHE A 44 -3.22 -2.26 2.37
CA PHE A 44 -3.40 -2.71 1.00
C PHE A 44 -3.00 -4.18 0.87
N ARG A 45 -3.97 -5.06 0.66
CA ARG A 45 -3.81 -6.52 0.72
C ARG A 45 -4.61 -7.24 -0.34
N ASP A 46 -4.19 -8.46 -0.72
CA ASP A 46 -5.03 -9.35 -1.51
C ASP A 46 -6.22 -9.82 -0.67
N THR A 47 -7.42 -9.31 -0.97
CA THR A 47 -8.64 -9.58 -0.19
C THR A 47 -9.19 -10.99 -0.40
N ARG A 48 -8.66 -11.76 -1.36
CA ARG A 48 -9.02 -13.17 -1.56
C ARG A 48 -8.40 -14.07 -0.50
N LYS A 49 -7.31 -13.63 0.16
CA LYS A 49 -6.69 -14.32 1.28
C LYS A 49 -7.51 -14.07 2.54
N ASN A 50 -7.48 -14.96 3.53
CA ASN A 50 -8.08 -14.68 4.84
C ASN A 50 -7.19 -13.73 5.66
N TRP A 51 -7.82 -12.88 6.48
CA TRP A 51 -7.09 -12.13 7.51
C TRP A 51 -7.14 -12.92 8.83
N PRO A 52 -6.03 -13.09 9.56
CA PRO A 52 -6.05 -13.85 10.80
C PRO A 52 -6.91 -13.18 11.88
N ASP A 53 -7.85 -13.90 12.49
CA ASP A 53 -8.70 -13.37 13.57
C ASP A 53 -7.88 -12.79 14.74
N ARG A 54 -6.74 -13.43 15.05
CA ARG A 54 -5.80 -12.95 16.09
C ARG A 54 -5.24 -11.54 15.82
N GLN A 55 -5.32 -11.06 14.57
CA GLN A 55 -4.88 -9.75 14.11
C GLN A 55 -6.06 -8.80 13.82
N ALA A 56 -7.30 -9.20 14.11
CA ALA A 56 -8.46 -8.34 13.94
C ALA A 56 -8.37 -7.10 14.86
N ASP A 57 -8.68 -5.94 14.30
CA ASP A 57 -8.83 -4.67 15.00
C ASP A 57 -9.70 -3.75 14.15
N LYS A 58 -10.74 -3.14 14.76
CA LYS A 58 -11.69 -2.27 14.07
C LYS A 58 -11.06 -0.99 13.49
N ARG A 59 -9.87 -0.63 13.95
CA ARG A 59 -9.10 0.52 13.49
C ARG A 59 -8.32 0.24 12.20
N ILE A 60 -8.33 -1.01 11.73
CA ILE A 60 -7.65 -1.43 10.51
C ILE A 60 -8.69 -1.54 9.38
N ARG A 61 -8.53 -0.71 8.34
CA ARG A 61 -9.28 -0.79 7.07
C ARG A 61 -8.45 -1.51 6.02
N PHE A 62 -9.10 -2.34 5.21
CA PHE A 62 -8.45 -3.08 4.12
C PHE A 62 -8.89 -2.56 2.76
N LEU A 63 -7.95 -2.43 1.83
CA LEU A 63 -8.19 -2.18 0.41
C LEU A 63 -7.50 -3.25 -0.43
N ASN A 64 -8.13 -3.66 -1.53
CA ASN A 64 -7.62 -4.78 -2.33
C ASN A 64 -6.38 -4.40 -3.13
N SER A 65 -5.28 -5.14 -3.03
CA SER A 65 -4.04 -4.88 -3.76
C SER A 65 -3.78 -5.80 -4.95
N TYR A 66 -4.69 -6.74 -5.22
CA TYR A 66 -4.68 -7.60 -6.41
C TYR A 66 -5.77 -7.14 -7.39
N LEU A 67 -5.37 -6.47 -8.48
CA LEU A 67 -6.27 -5.87 -9.47
C LEU A 67 -5.86 -6.34 -10.88
N PRO A 68 -6.32 -7.55 -11.30
CA PRO A 68 -5.86 -8.18 -12.54
C PRO A 68 -6.29 -7.43 -13.80
N ASP A 69 -7.44 -6.75 -13.77
CA ASP A 69 -7.94 -5.93 -14.89
C ASP A 69 -7.04 -4.71 -15.19
N ALA A 70 -6.19 -4.33 -14.23
CA ALA A 70 -5.19 -3.28 -14.36
C ALA A 70 -3.75 -3.83 -14.40
N ASN A 71 -3.58 -5.15 -14.57
CA ASN A 71 -2.30 -5.85 -14.51
C ASN A 71 -1.54 -5.66 -13.18
N ILE A 72 -2.23 -5.48 -12.05
CA ILE A 72 -1.60 -5.28 -10.75
C ILE A 72 -1.69 -6.57 -9.93
N LEU A 73 -0.55 -7.17 -9.60
CA LEU A 73 -0.47 -8.31 -8.69
C LEU A 73 -0.51 -7.89 -7.23
N GLU A 74 0.26 -6.85 -6.90
CA GLU A 74 0.52 -6.42 -5.53
C GLU A 74 0.81 -4.91 -5.54
N PHE A 75 0.58 -4.26 -4.40
CA PHE A 75 0.97 -2.86 -4.24
C PHE A 75 2.40 -2.75 -3.72
N SER A 76 3.15 -1.79 -4.24
CA SER A 76 4.44 -1.36 -3.69
C SER A 76 4.25 -0.33 -2.58
N HIS A 77 5.09 -0.30 -1.56
CA HIS A 77 5.03 0.75 -0.54
C HIS A 77 5.23 2.16 -1.13
N GLN A 78 6.00 2.30 -2.23
CA GLN A 78 6.19 3.58 -2.92
C GLN A 78 4.91 4.09 -3.59
N SER A 79 4.02 3.19 -3.98
CA SER A 79 2.80 3.56 -4.70
C SER A 79 1.75 4.23 -3.82
N LEU A 80 1.78 3.96 -2.50
CA LEU A 80 0.64 4.21 -1.62
C LEU A 80 0.16 5.67 -1.63
N LEU A 81 1.10 6.63 -1.70
CA LEU A 81 0.82 8.06 -1.62
C LEU A 81 0.71 8.75 -2.98
N ILE A 82 0.71 8.00 -4.08
CA ILE A 82 0.78 8.57 -5.43
C ILE A 82 -0.56 8.41 -6.14
N ALA A 83 -1.11 9.53 -6.61
CA ALA A 83 -2.37 9.54 -7.34
C ALA A 83 -2.26 8.95 -8.76
N PRO A 84 -3.32 8.31 -9.29
CA PRO A 84 -3.34 7.79 -10.66
C PRO A 84 -3.14 8.86 -11.75
N ASP A 85 -3.45 10.13 -11.47
CA ASP A 85 -3.28 11.27 -12.39
C ASP A 85 -1.95 12.00 -12.20
N ASN A 86 -1.02 11.46 -11.39
CA ASN A 86 0.29 12.05 -11.21
C ASN A 86 1.08 12.08 -12.54
N ASP A 87 1.54 13.26 -12.95
CA ASP A 87 2.21 13.49 -14.24
C ASP A 87 3.47 12.64 -14.49
N LEU A 88 4.11 12.15 -13.42
CA LEU A 88 5.34 11.36 -13.52
C LEU A 88 5.10 9.88 -13.23
N TYR A 89 4.30 9.57 -12.22
CA TYR A 89 4.18 8.22 -11.67
C TYR A 89 2.81 7.57 -11.91
N GLY A 90 1.83 8.34 -12.38
CA GLY A 90 0.45 7.92 -12.61
C GLY A 90 0.25 6.98 -13.81
N LEU A 91 -0.99 6.67 -14.13
CA LEU A 91 -1.35 5.79 -15.24
C LEU A 91 -0.94 6.43 -16.59
N GLY A 92 -0.14 5.70 -17.37
CA GLY A 92 0.45 6.16 -18.63
C GLY A 92 1.63 7.13 -18.47
N ALA A 93 2.04 7.46 -17.23
CA ALA A 93 3.06 8.46 -16.98
C ALA A 93 4.48 7.95 -17.27
N PRO A 94 5.46 8.82 -17.55
CA PRO A 94 6.80 8.43 -18.00
C PRO A 94 7.57 7.51 -17.04
N LEU A 95 7.32 7.61 -15.73
CA LEU A 95 7.96 6.78 -14.72
C LEU A 95 7.09 5.62 -14.25
N GLN A 96 5.88 5.43 -14.78
CA GLN A 96 5.04 4.30 -14.40
C GLN A 96 5.65 2.97 -14.85
N ARG A 97 6.13 2.94 -16.10
CA ARG A 97 6.62 1.72 -16.74
C ARG A 97 8.13 1.55 -16.50
N CYS A 98 8.51 0.40 -15.98
CA CYS A 98 9.92 -0.01 -15.83
C CYS A 98 10.75 0.91 -14.91
N LEU A 99 10.16 1.54 -13.88
CA LEU A 99 10.94 2.31 -12.89
C LEU A 99 11.93 1.40 -12.17
N GLU A 100 11.43 0.29 -11.65
CA GLU A 100 12.21 -0.76 -10.99
C GLU A 100 11.64 -2.12 -11.44
N PRO A 101 12.10 -2.67 -12.59
CA PRO A 101 11.70 -4.00 -13.02
C PRO A 101 12.25 -5.09 -12.10
N ASN A 102 11.45 -6.13 -11.85
CA ASN A 102 11.89 -7.29 -11.08
C ASN A 102 12.49 -8.35 -12.02
N ASN A 103 13.71 -8.79 -11.72
CA ASN A 103 14.39 -9.91 -12.40
C ASN A 103 14.51 -9.80 -13.93
N ILE A 104 14.46 -8.58 -14.47
CA ILE A 104 14.74 -8.29 -15.87
C ILE A 104 15.49 -6.95 -15.94
N SER A 105 16.35 -6.78 -16.94
CA SER A 105 17.03 -5.50 -17.17
C SER A 105 16.03 -4.39 -17.50
N LEU A 106 16.42 -3.14 -17.24
CA LEU A 106 15.64 -1.96 -17.64
C LEU A 106 15.34 -1.95 -19.15
N GLU A 107 16.32 -2.31 -19.97
CA GLU A 107 16.16 -2.42 -21.42
C GLU A 107 15.18 -3.53 -21.80
N GLY A 108 15.33 -4.72 -21.20
CA GLY A 108 14.41 -5.84 -21.44
C GLY A 108 12.97 -5.50 -21.07
N CYS A 109 12.76 -4.84 -19.93
CA CYS A 109 11.44 -4.38 -19.51
C CYS A 109 10.82 -3.40 -20.53
N ARG A 110 11.61 -2.44 -21.03
CA ARG A 110 11.13 -1.45 -22.02
C ARG A 110 10.75 -2.06 -23.35
N GLN A 111 11.35 -3.20 -23.70
CA GLN A 111 11.04 -3.94 -24.93
C GLN A 111 9.81 -4.85 -24.82
N LEU A 112 9.33 -5.14 -23.61
CA LEU A 112 8.13 -5.94 -23.42
C LEU A 112 6.90 -5.26 -24.04
N PRO A 113 5.97 -6.01 -24.65
CA PRO A 113 4.62 -5.52 -24.93
C PRO A 113 3.93 -5.04 -23.64
N GLU A 114 3.00 -4.09 -23.76
CA GLU A 114 2.29 -3.57 -22.59
C GLU A 114 1.53 -4.67 -21.82
N ARG A 115 0.85 -5.55 -22.57
CA ARG A 115 0.10 -6.69 -22.04
C ARG A 115 0.94 -7.71 -21.27
N ASP A 116 2.25 -7.76 -21.51
CA ASP A 116 3.15 -8.76 -20.91
C ASP A 116 3.82 -8.22 -19.64
N LEU A 117 3.69 -6.92 -19.36
CA LEU A 117 4.16 -6.30 -18.13
C LEU A 117 3.03 -6.16 -17.13
N TRP A 118 3.28 -6.63 -15.90
CA TRP A 118 2.43 -6.42 -14.75
C TRP A 118 3.11 -5.49 -13.73
N PHE A 119 2.35 -5.05 -12.73
CA PHE A 119 2.85 -4.22 -11.64
C PHE A 119 2.80 -4.98 -10.31
N SER A 120 3.84 -4.84 -9.50
CA SER A 120 3.92 -5.50 -8.19
C SER A 120 4.71 -4.67 -7.17
N ALA A 121 4.85 -5.21 -5.96
CA ALA A 121 5.96 -4.82 -5.09
C ALA A 121 7.32 -5.30 -5.64
N TRP A 122 8.39 -5.01 -4.92
CA TRP A 122 9.72 -5.54 -5.23
C TRP A 122 9.84 -7.02 -4.86
N HIS A 123 10.57 -7.77 -5.68
CA HIS A 123 10.93 -9.16 -5.45
C HIS A 123 12.36 -9.44 -5.93
N ASP A 124 13.12 -10.19 -5.15
CA ASP A 124 14.42 -10.77 -5.51
C ASP A 124 14.32 -12.13 -6.21
N THR A 125 13.11 -12.65 -6.35
CA THR A 125 12.83 -13.97 -6.91
C THR A 125 11.89 -13.87 -8.10
N GLU A 126 12.08 -14.77 -9.07
CA GLU A 126 11.27 -14.81 -10.27
C GLU A 126 9.77 -14.93 -9.96
N ARG A 127 8.96 -14.25 -10.78
CA ARG A 127 7.51 -14.24 -10.69
C ARG A 127 6.91 -14.89 -11.93
N PRO A 128 5.67 -15.41 -11.87
CA PRO A 128 5.01 -16.05 -13.03
C PRO A 128 4.80 -15.13 -14.25
N VAL A 129 4.93 -13.82 -14.06
CA VAL A 129 4.83 -12.78 -15.08
C VAL A 129 5.93 -11.74 -14.83
N PHE A 130 6.37 -11.05 -15.88
CA PHE A 130 7.28 -9.92 -15.71
C PHE A 130 6.57 -8.81 -14.95
N THR A 131 7.25 -8.23 -13.95
CA THR A 131 6.70 -7.11 -13.20
C THR A 131 7.64 -5.93 -13.13
N SER A 132 7.05 -4.74 -13.07
CA SER A 132 7.72 -3.54 -12.60
C SER A 132 7.08 -3.06 -11.31
N ARG A 133 7.83 -2.34 -10.49
CA ARG A 133 7.33 -1.77 -9.26
C ARG A 133 6.13 -0.86 -9.54
N LEU A 134 5.00 -1.12 -8.88
CA LEU A 134 3.83 -0.25 -8.96
C LEU A 134 4.19 1.15 -8.43
N THR A 135 3.80 2.19 -9.16
CA THR A 135 4.17 3.57 -8.86
C THR A 135 3.01 4.45 -8.40
N TYR A 136 1.76 4.03 -8.62
CA TYR A 136 0.56 4.77 -8.25
C TYR A 136 -0.43 3.89 -7.49
N ASN A 137 -1.32 4.51 -6.72
CA ASN A 137 -2.35 3.85 -5.95
C ASN A 137 -3.72 4.00 -6.64
N PRO A 138 -4.27 2.93 -7.24
CA PRO A 138 -5.63 2.91 -7.78
C PRO A 138 -6.73 3.35 -6.79
N TRP A 139 -6.49 3.22 -5.49
CA TRP A 139 -7.38 3.62 -4.40
C TRP A 139 -6.95 4.94 -3.73
N PHE A 140 -6.29 5.83 -4.48
CA PHE A 140 -5.80 7.08 -3.92
C PHE A 140 -6.94 7.96 -3.39
N SER A 141 -8.11 7.94 -4.04
CA SER A 141 -9.29 8.69 -3.58
C SER A 141 -9.78 8.21 -2.22
N GLU A 142 -9.86 6.91 -2.00
CA GLU A 142 -10.25 6.30 -0.72
C GLU A 142 -9.20 6.56 0.38
N LEU A 143 -7.92 6.60 0.00
CA LEU A 143 -6.85 7.00 0.89
C LEU A 143 -6.98 8.47 1.28
N ALA A 144 -7.16 9.37 0.31
CA ALA A 144 -7.29 10.80 0.55
C ALA A 144 -8.50 11.11 1.43
N GLU A 145 -9.64 10.45 1.19
CA GLU A 145 -10.82 10.52 2.04
C GLU A 145 -10.52 10.04 3.47
N ALA A 146 -9.84 8.90 3.64
CA ALA A 146 -9.49 8.41 4.96
C ALA A 146 -8.53 9.35 5.73
N VAL A 147 -7.57 9.96 5.03
CA VAL A 147 -6.68 10.98 5.60
C VAL A 147 -7.48 12.22 6.01
N GLN A 148 -8.38 12.70 5.16
CA GLN A 148 -9.23 13.85 5.46
C GLN A 148 -10.10 13.60 6.70
N THR A 149 -10.79 12.46 6.74
CA THR A 149 -11.62 12.04 7.88
C THR A 149 -10.78 11.93 9.15
N PHE A 150 -9.62 11.29 9.09
CA PHE A 150 -8.70 11.20 10.22
C PHE A 150 -8.28 12.58 10.74
N ILE A 151 -7.94 13.53 9.86
CA ILE A 151 -7.58 14.91 10.28
C ILE A 151 -8.78 15.63 10.91
N GLN A 152 -9.98 15.47 10.36
CA GLN A 152 -11.18 16.14 10.87
C GLN A 152 -11.60 15.62 12.25
N GLU A 153 -11.62 14.30 12.42
CA GLU A 153 -11.99 13.65 13.69
C GLU A 153 -10.99 13.94 14.81
N THR A 154 -9.73 14.22 14.46
CA THR A 154 -8.65 14.46 15.42
C THR A 154 -8.45 15.95 15.73
N ALA A 155 -8.99 16.84 14.89
CA ALA A 155 -9.03 18.29 15.12
C ALA A 155 -10.27 18.76 15.91
N ALA A 156 -11.27 17.89 16.11
CA ALA A 156 -12.44 18.19 16.93
C ALA A 156 -12.06 18.26 18.43
N PRO A 157 -12.48 19.31 19.17
CA PRO A 157 -12.12 19.52 20.57
C PRO A 157 -12.71 18.50 21.54
#